data_AF-A0A2N0NBF4-F1
#
_entry.id   AF-A0A2N0NBF4-F1
#
_cell.length_a   1.000
_cell.length_b   1.000
_cell.length_c   1.000
_cell.angle_alpha   90.00
_cell.angle_beta   90.00
_cell.angle_gamma   90.00
#
_symmetry.space_group_name_H-M   'P 1'
#
loop_
_entity.id
_entity.type
_entity.pdbx_description
1 polymer ?
#
loop_
_entity_poly.entity_id
_entity_poly.type
_entity_poly.pdbx_seq_one_letter_code
_entity_poly.pdbx_strand_id
1 'polypeptide(L)'
;MDKVTKHESSRIQSHPASPLWPFRMPVIGMSGLGKTNILENFFFGTKAECIYKGKKRPKGTSYGSRYIACDDLIVCGYHPDEPKWAFVKYMYGIISKDPKAPYYENIRFNYISPENIPSVRVFSPERSTVIVFED
;
A
#
# COMPACT_ATOMS: atom_id res chain seq x y z
N MET A 1 34.38 9.75 -7.92
CA MET A 1 33.28 10.59 -7.42
C MET A 1 32.00 9.82 -7.70
N ASP A 2 31.68 8.87 -6.83
CA ASP A 2 30.50 8.02 -7.01
C ASP A 2 29.27 8.87 -6.72
N LYS A 3 28.48 9.09 -7.78
CA LYS A 3 27.17 9.71 -7.69
C LYS A 3 26.27 8.67 -7.02
N VAL A 4 26.34 8.61 -5.69
CA VAL A 4 25.41 7.88 -4.84
C VAL A 4 24.03 8.38 -5.23
N THR A 5 23.32 7.60 -6.05
CA THR A 5 21.90 7.71 -6.26
C THR A 5 21.27 7.69 -4.89
N LYS A 6 20.87 8.86 -4.38
CA LYS A 6 20.02 8.99 -3.20
C LYS A 6 18.79 8.14 -3.47
N HIS A 7 18.79 6.92 -2.94
CA HIS A 7 17.62 6.06 -2.94
C HIS A 7 16.66 6.68 -1.92
N GLU A 8 15.71 7.48 -2.40
CA GLU A 8 14.72 8.17 -1.55
C GLU A 8 13.64 7.22 -1.01
N SER A 9 13.81 5.90 -1.06
CA SER A 9 12.89 4.97 -0.39
C SER A 9 12.91 5.09 1.15
N SER A 10 13.90 5.78 1.73
CA SER A 10 13.91 6.12 3.15
C SER A 10 12.75 7.04 3.56
N ARG A 11 12.03 7.64 2.60
CA ARG A 11 10.89 8.52 2.85
C ARG A 11 9.65 7.82 3.40
N ILE A 12 9.57 6.49 3.36
CA ILE A 12 8.30 5.76 3.54
C ILE A 12 8.38 4.84 4.77
N GLN A 13 8.95 5.36 5.84
CA GLN A 13 8.79 4.79 7.17
C GLN A 13 7.63 5.52 7.86
N SER A 14 6.40 5.10 7.56
CA SER A 14 5.18 5.69 8.13
C SER A 14 5.02 5.40 9.62
N HIS A 15 5.57 4.28 10.10
CA HIS A 15 5.55 3.87 11.50
C HIS A 15 6.90 3.26 11.91
N PRO A 16 7.37 3.43 13.16
CA PRO A 16 8.64 2.82 13.61
C PRO A 16 8.66 1.29 13.52
N ALA A 17 7.49 0.66 13.62
CA ALA A 17 7.33 -0.79 13.47
C ALA A 17 7.17 -1.26 12.01
N SER A 18 7.21 -0.35 11.03
CA SER A 18 7.15 -0.72 9.62
C SER A 18 8.45 -1.43 9.20
N PRO A 19 8.38 -2.44 8.30
CA PRO A 19 9.56 -3.05 7.74
C PRO A 19 10.48 -2.02 7.06
N LEU A 20 11.79 -2.19 7.20
CA LEU A 20 12.78 -1.42 6.46
C LEU A 20 12.81 -1.89 5.00
N TRP A 21 12.90 -0.94 4.08
CA TRP A 21 12.97 -1.22 2.64
C TRP A 21 14.39 -1.60 2.18
N PRO A 22 14.54 -2.57 1.25
CA PRO A 22 13.53 -3.50 0.74
C PRO A 22 13.27 -4.66 1.71
N PHE A 23 12.04 -5.21 1.71
CA PHE A 23 11.68 -6.37 2.52
C PHE A 23 10.92 -7.43 1.72
N ARG A 24 10.86 -8.65 2.27
CA ARG A 24 10.00 -9.75 1.80
C ARG A 24 9.22 -10.28 2.99
N MET A 25 7.92 -10.49 2.83
CA MET A 25 7.04 -10.97 3.90
C MET A 25 6.16 -12.11 3.39
N PRO A 26 6.40 -13.36 3.81
CA PRO A 26 5.46 -14.45 3.57
C PRO A 26 4.30 -14.40 4.58
N VAL A 27 3.07 -14.57 4.12
CA VAL A 27 1.88 -14.71 4.97
C VAL A 27 1.26 -16.08 4.69
N ILE A 28 1.45 -17.03 5.60
CA ILE A 28 1.09 -18.45 5.40
C ILE A 28 0.09 -18.88 6.47
N GLY A 29 -0.81 -19.79 6.10
CA GLY A 29 -1.81 -20.37 6.99
C GLY A 29 -2.92 -21.06 6.20
N MET A 30 -3.82 -21.78 6.88
CA MET A 30 -4.93 -22.48 6.22
C MET A 30 -5.87 -21.50 5.49
N SER A 31 -6.61 -22.02 4.50
CA SER A 31 -7.62 -21.24 3.80
C SER A 31 -8.73 -20.77 4.77
N GLY A 32 -9.32 -19.61 4.49
CA GLY A 32 -10.39 -19.03 5.32
C GLY A 32 -9.95 -18.36 6.64
N LEU A 33 -8.67 -18.40 7.02
CA LEU A 33 -8.18 -17.80 8.29
C LEU A 33 -7.91 -16.28 8.23
N GLY A 34 -8.45 -15.58 7.24
CA GLY A 34 -8.35 -14.11 7.18
C GLY A 34 -6.94 -13.56 6.92
N LYS A 35 -6.04 -14.34 6.31
CA LYS A 35 -4.68 -13.90 5.94
C LYS A 35 -4.70 -12.59 5.13
N THR A 36 -5.61 -12.50 4.16
CA THR A 36 -5.74 -11.28 3.35
C THR A 36 -6.26 -10.10 4.17
N ASN A 37 -7.19 -10.31 5.11
CA ASN A 37 -7.66 -9.23 5.99
C ASN A 37 -6.52 -8.63 6.82
N ILE A 38 -5.53 -9.45 7.22
CA ILE A 38 -4.33 -8.97 7.91
C ILE A 38 -3.49 -8.08 6.97
N LEU A 39 -3.31 -8.49 5.71
CA LEU A 39 -2.59 -7.70 4.70
C LEU A 39 -3.31 -6.36 4.42
N GLU A 40 -4.63 -6.38 4.26
CA GLU A 40 -5.44 -5.17 4.09
C GLU A 40 -5.25 -4.20 5.25
N ASN A 41 -5.31 -4.72 6.48
CA ASN A 41 -5.08 -3.92 7.68
C ASN A 41 -3.67 -3.33 7.71
N PHE A 42 -2.65 -3.98 7.14
CA PHE A 42 -1.33 -3.38 7.00
C PHE A 42 -1.30 -2.23 6.00
N PHE A 43 -1.97 -2.37 4.86
CA PHE A 43 -2.01 -1.33 3.83
C PHE A 43 -2.93 -0.16 4.19
N PHE A 44 -3.88 -0.31 5.10
CA PHE A 44 -4.72 0.80 5.56
C PHE A 44 -4.31 1.37 6.91
N GLY A 45 -3.82 0.52 7.81
CA GLY A 45 -3.57 0.86 9.20
C GLY A 45 -4.72 1.64 9.83
N THR A 46 -4.40 2.70 10.55
CA THR A 46 -5.39 3.58 11.20
C THR A 46 -6.08 4.53 10.22
N LYS A 47 -5.62 4.58 8.96
CA LYS A 47 -6.12 5.52 7.96
C LYS A 47 -7.54 5.23 7.51
N ALA A 48 -7.89 3.95 7.29
CA ALA A 48 -9.26 3.57 6.93
C ALA A 48 -10.27 4.02 7.99
N GLU A 49 -9.96 3.79 9.27
CA GLU A 49 -10.80 4.24 10.38
C GLU A 49 -10.94 5.77 10.40
N CYS A 50 -9.86 6.52 10.16
CA CYS A 50 -9.90 7.97 10.12
C CYS A 50 -10.83 8.48 9.02
N ILE A 51 -10.75 7.87 7.82
CA ILE A 51 -11.61 8.21 6.67
C ILE A 51 -13.07 7.93 7.02
N TYR A 52 -13.36 6.73 7.55
CA TYR A 52 -14.72 6.32 7.90
C TYR A 52 -15.35 7.21 8.97
N LYS A 53 -14.61 7.54 10.03
CA LYS A 53 -15.12 8.36 11.15
C LYS A 53 -15.17 9.85 10.84
N GLY A 54 -14.69 10.30 9.68
CA GLY A 54 -14.68 11.72 9.28
C GLY A 54 -13.97 12.63 10.28
N LYS A 55 -13.07 12.09 11.10
CA LYS A 55 -12.48 12.83 12.23
C LYS A 55 -11.61 13.97 11.69
N LYS A 56 -12.09 15.21 11.82
CA LYS A 56 -11.25 16.40 11.70
C LYS A 56 -10.31 16.44 12.90
N ARG A 57 -9.06 16.04 12.71
CA ARG A 57 -8.06 16.17 13.78
C ARG A 57 -7.50 17.60 13.83
N PRO A 58 -6.88 17.98 14.96
CA PRO A 58 -6.19 19.27 15.08
C PRO A 58 -5.20 19.49 13.94
N LYS A 59 -5.12 20.74 13.47
CA LYS A 59 -4.13 21.20 12.47
C LYS A 59 -2.74 20.70 12.88
N GLY A 60 -2.07 19.98 11.98
CA GLY A 60 -0.70 19.47 12.19
C GLY A 60 -0.59 18.01 12.62
N THR A 61 -1.70 17.25 12.71
CA THR A 61 -1.66 15.79 12.93
C THR A 61 -1.98 15.02 11.65
N SER A 62 -1.30 13.89 11.42
CA SER A 62 -1.54 13.06 10.24
C SER A 62 -2.93 12.41 10.29
N TYR A 63 -3.60 12.33 9.15
CA TYR A 63 -4.92 11.71 9.01
C TYR A 63 -4.78 10.18 8.98
N GLY A 64 -4.43 9.61 10.14
CA GLY A 64 -4.05 8.20 10.28
C GLY A 64 -2.71 7.88 9.60
N SER A 65 -2.31 6.62 9.70
CA SER A 65 -1.11 6.09 9.06
C SER A 65 -1.35 4.66 8.56
N ARG A 66 -0.72 4.33 7.44
CA ARG A 66 -0.61 2.95 6.94
C ARG A 66 0.55 2.27 7.65
N TYR A 67 0.44 0.98 7.98
CA TYR A 67 1.54 0.24 8.60
C TYR A 67 2.60 -0.17 7.58
N ILE A 68 2.16 -0.51 6.36
CA ILE A 68 3.04 -0.63 5.19
C ILE A 68 2.66 0.50 4.25
N ALA A 69 3.35 1.63 4.37
CA ALA A 69 3.22 2.70 3.40
C ALA A 69 3.97 2.34 2.12
N CYS A 70 3.32 2.60 0.99
CA CYS A 70 3.86 2.43 -0.35
C CYS A 70 3.15 3.36 -1.33
N ASP A 71 3.84 3.79 -2.38
CA ASP A 71 3.26 4.64 -3.41
C ASP A 71 2.43 3.80 -4.39
N ASP A 72 2.87 2.59 -4.70
CA ASP A 72 2.18 1.70 -5.64
C ASP A 72 1.97 0.33 -4.98
N LEU A 73 0.71 -0.09 -4.87
CA LEU A 73 0.34 -1.46 -4.49
C LEU A 73 -0.08 -2.23 -5.74
N ILE A 74 0.62 -3.31 -6.03
CA ILE A 74 0.30 -4.23 -7.12
C ILE A 74 -0.08 -5.57 -6.52
N VAL A 75 -1.24 -6.08 -6.90
CA VAL A 75 -1.67 -7.43 -6.55
C VAL A 75 -1.57 -8.29 -7.80
N CYS A 76 -0.90 -9.44 -7.67
CA CYS A 76 -0.73 -10.41 -8.73
C CYS A 76 -1.51 -11.67 -8.35
N GLY A 77 -2.56 -12.00 -9.11
CA GLY A 77 -3.43 -13.15 -8.83
C GLY A 77 -4.44 -13.39 -9.95
N TYR A 78 -5.28 -14.41 -9.81
CA TYR A 78 -6.26 -14.82 -10.83
C TYR A 78 -7.70 -14.34 -10.57
N HIS A 79 -7.97 -13.76 -9.40
CA HIS A 79 -9.33 -13.45 -8.94
C HIS A 79 -9.49 -11.96 -8.59
N PRO A 80 -9.43 -11.05 -9.58
CA PRO A 80 -9.51 -9.59 -9.36
C PRO A 80 -10.82 -9.13 -8.73
N ASP A 81 -11.90 -9.89 -8.96
CA ASP A 81 -13.26 -9.54 -8.55
C ASP A 81 -13.60 -10.00 -7.13
N GLU A 82 -12.65 -10.62 -6.41
CA GLU A 82 -12.89 -10.97 -5.02
C GLU A 82 -13.22 -9.72 -4.18
N PRO A 83 -14.22 -9.81 -3.29
CA PRO A 83 -14.70 -8.65 -2.50
C PRO A 83 -13.59 -7.88 -1.77
N LYS A 84 -12.54 -8.59 -1.36
CA LYS A 84 -11.37 -8.05 -0.66
C LYS A 84 -10.59 -7.07 -1.55
N TRP A 85 -10.29 -7.44 -2.79
CA TRP A 85 -9.59 -6.56 -3.74
C TRP A 85 -10.47 -5.43 -4.25
N ALA A 86 -11.77 -5.66 -4.38
CA ALA A 86 -12.73 -4.59 -4.64
C ALA A 86 -12.71 -3.53 -3.52
N PHE A 87 -12.70 -3.96 -2.25
CA PHE A 87 -12.56 -3.07 -1.10
C PHE A 87 -11.23 -2.32 -1.12
N VAL A 88 -10.12 -3.01 -1.41
CA VAL A 88 -8.80 -2.36 -1.47
C VAL A 88 -8.74 -1.29 -2.56
N LYS A 89 -9.22 -1.62 -3.76
CA LYS A 89 -9.31 -0.69 -4.88
C LYS A 89 -10.16 0.53 -4.52
N TYR A 90 -11.31 0.31 -3.86
CA TYR A 90 -12.18 1.38 -3.39
C TYR A 90 -11.46 2.33 -2.42
N MET A 91 -10.79 1.79 -1.40
CA MET A 91 -10.07 2.58 -0.40
C MET A 91 -8.89 3.37 -0.98
N TYR A 92 -8.08 2.73 -1.85
CA TYR A 92 -7.02 3.43 -2.59
C TYR A 92 -7.60 4.54 -3.49
N GLY A 93 -8.74 4.28 -4.12
CA GLY A 93 -9.49 5.27 -4.88
C GLY A 93 -9.86 6.48 -4.04
N ILE A 94 -10.39 6.30 -2.83
CA ILE A 94 -10.71 7.42 -1.92
C ILE A 94 -9.45 8.22 -1.56
N ILE A 95 -8.38 7.53 -1.14
CA ILE A 95 -7.15 8.17 -0.65
C ILE A 95 -6.48 9.00 -1.75
N SER A 96 -6.52 8.53 -3.00
CA SER A 96 -5.84 9.19 -4.14
C SER A 96 -6.71 10.18 -4.91
N LYS A 97 -8.00 10.34 -4.56
CA LYS A 97 -8.97 11.08 -5.39
C LYS A 97 -8.74 12.60 -5.42
N ASP A 98 -8.53 13.22 -4.27
CA ASP A 98 -8.51 14.69 -4.15
C ASP A 98 -7.23 15.16 -3.45
N PRO A 99 -6.28 15.81 -4.16
CA PRO A 99 -5.07 16.38 -3.59
C PRO A 99 -5.29 17.39 -2.45
N LYS A 100 -6.50 17.97 -2.34
CA LYS A 100 -6.86 18.91 -1.28
C LYS A 100 -7.43 18.21 -0.04
N ALA A 101 -7.74 16.92 -0.12
CA ALA A 101 -8.26 16.18 1.02
C ALA A 101 -7.18 16.00 2.10
N PRO A 102 -7.53 16.08 3.39
CA PRO A 102 -6.56 15.91 4.48
C PRO A 102 -5.97 14.50 4.57
N TYR A 103 -6.63 13.52 3.94
CA TYR A 103 -6.17 12.13 3.85
C TYR A 103 -5.50 11.81 2.51
N TYR A 104 -5.26 12.79 1.66
CA TYR A 104 -4.66 12.54 0.37
C TYR A 104 -3.28 11.89 0.49
N GLU A 105 -3.03 10.84 -0.27
CA GLU A 105 -1.68 10.36 -0.59
C GLU A 105 -1.62 10.06 -2.09
N ASN A 106 -0.48 10.33 -2.72
CA ASN A 106 -0.24 10.04 -4.13
C ASN A 106 0.04 8.54 -4.36
N ILE A 107 -0.98 7.72 -4.12
CA ILE A 107 -0.89 6.26 -4.18
C ILE A 107 -1.66 5.68 -5.36
N ARG A 108 -1.26 4.48 -5.80
CA ARG A 108 -1.91 3.74 -6.88
C ARG A 108 -2.14 2.29 -6.47
N PHE A 109 -3.22 1.73 -7.00
CA PHE A 109 -3.55 0.32 -6.87
C PHE A 109 -3.70 -0.29 -8.27
N ASN A 110 -3.04 -1.42 -8.51
CA ASN A 110 -3.21 -2.22 -9.71
C ASN A 110 -3.43 -3.69 -9.33
N TYR A 111 -4.28 -4.36 -10.10
CA TYR A 111 -4.40 -5.81 -10.08
C TYR A 111 -3.92 -6.34 -11.43
N ILE A 112 -2.99 -7.30 -11.42
CA ILE A 112 -2.41 -7.89 -12.61
C ILE A 112 -2.57 -9.41 -12.58
N SER A 113 -2.71 -10.00 -13.76
CA SER A 113 -2.63 -11.45 -13.93
C SER A 113 -1.18 -11.91 -13.82
N PRO A 114 -0.88 -13.13 -13.34
CA PRO A 114 0.48 -13.67 -13.28
C PRO A 114 1.22 -13.69 -14.63
N GLU A 115 0.51 -13.73 -15.75
CA GLU A 115 1.08 -13.64 -17.10
C GLU A 115 1.64 -12.24 -17.42
N ASN A 116 1.25 -11.23 -16.65
CA ASN A 116 1.62 -9.82 -16.84
C ASN A 116 2.61 -9.33 -15.76
N ILE A 117 3.32 -10.22 -15.07
CA ILE A 117 4.33 -9.82 -14.07
C ILE A 117 5.38 -8.91 -14.73
N PRO A 118 5.53 -7.66 -14.27
CA PRO A 118 6.44 -6.71 -14.88
C PRO A 118 7.91 -7.05 -14.58
N SER A 119 8.80 -6.70 -15.51
CA SER A 119 10.24 -6.72 -15.24
C SER A 119 10.58 -5.72 -14.14
N VAL A 120 11.51 -6.07 -13.24
CA VAL A 120 11.99 -5.15 -12.20
C VAL A 120 12.54 -3.83 -12.75
N ARG A 121 12.96 -3.81 -14.02
CA ARG A 121 13.50 -2.63 -14.71
C ARG A 121 12.46 -1.56 -15.04
N VAL A 122 11.17 -1.89 -15.02
CA VAL A 122 10.11 -0.90 -15.33
C VAL A 122 9.68 -0.09 -14.12
N PHE A 123 10.08 -0.48 -12.91
CA PHE A 123 9.74 0.26 -11.70
C PHE A 123 10.61 1.51 -11.56
N SER A 124 9.96 2.63 -11.24
CA SER A 124 10.67 3.86 -10.94
C SER A 124 11.36 3.75 -9.57
N PRO A 125 12.65 4.09 -9.45
CA PRO A 125 13.32 4.17 -8.16
C PRO A 125 12.78 5.31 -7.27
N GLU A 126 11.97 6.21 -7.82
CA GLU A 126 11.36 7.34 -7.10
C GLU A 126 10.06 6.96 -6.38
N ARG A 127 9.50 5.79 -6.66
CA ARG A 127 8.25 5.30 -6.06
C ARG A 127 8.51 3.98 -5.35
N SER A 128 7.97 3.86 -4.14
CA SER A 128 7.95 2.59 -3.42
C SER A 128 6.82 1.71 -3.95
N THR A 129 7.18 0.56 -4.52
CA THR A 129 6.22 -0.41 -5.02
C THR A 129 6.20 -1.64 -4.12
N VAL A 130 5.02 -2.04 -3.65
CA VAL A 130 4.78 -3.36 -3.05
C VAL A 130 4.05 -4.23 -4.06
N ILE A 131 4.53 -5.46 -4.23
CA ILE A 131 3.85 -6.50 -5.01
C ILE A 131 3.39 -7.59 -4.04
N VAL A 132 2.09 -7.88 -4.04
CA VAL A 132 1.48 -9.00 -3.32
C VAL A 132 1.20 -10.11 -4.32
N PHE A 133 1.75 -11.29 -4.07
CA PHE A 133 1.40 -12.49 -4.82
C PHE A 133 0.28 -13.21 -4.06
N GLU A 134 -0.86 -13.29 -4.71
CA GLU A 134 -2.00 -14.08 -4.27
C GLU A 134 -1.87 -15.51 -4.80
N ASP A 135 -2.29 -16.47 -3.95
CA ASP A 135 -2.46 -17.90 -4.28
C ASP A 135 -3.61 -18.07 -5.29
#